data_AF-A0A7K7SGG7-F1
#
_entry.id   AF-A0A7K7SGG7-F1
#
_cell.length_a   1.000
_cell.length_b   1.000
_cell.length_c   1.000
_cell.angle_alpha   90.00
_cell.angle_beta   90.00
_cell.angle_gamma   90.00
#
_symmetry.space_group_name_H-M   'P 1'
#
loop_
_entity.id
_entity.type
_entity.pdbx_description
1 polymer ?
#
loop_
_entity_poly.entity_id
_entity_poly.type
_entity_poly.pdbx_seq_one_letter_code
_entity_poly.pdbx_strand_id
1 'polypeptide(L)'
;MAEAHQAVAFQFTVTPEGLGFHLSREAVRQLYLAVVHSWKKRLVRAKNSFLTGVYPASPSSWMVVVMATAGSCYCQVDPSLGLIARIQHWLPRSEALTPQAQTVVSTVVFSTGAWLAAVLLFRRLLRLLLSYHGWMFEPHGRMSRSTRLWIAVMKIMSIRKPLLYSFQSSLPKLPVPPVKATITRYLESVRPLLDDDKFREMEALAKEFQEKTAPRLQRYLRLKSWWTTNYVSDWWEEYVYLRGRSPLMVNSNYYAMDFLYVTPSRVQAARAANVVHSILLYRRRLDRGEIPPMMALGVVPMCSYQSERMFNTTRIPGKETDTLLHLADSKHLAVYHKGRYYKLWLYYGGQVLPPADLEMQFQRILEDPSPPRPGEERLAALTAGERVPWAEARARFFSRGPNKAALDAIERAAFFLTLDEDEHGQEPARPGCMDAYAKSLLHGRCYDRWFDKSFTLVVYKNGKVGANAEHSWADAPIMGHLWEVPGQGDTPNGAETPPFQLGYTEGGHCKGDPRWQLAPPQRLQWDIPPEGVAAIEASLRVARALAEDVDFCCFPFSTFGKGLIKRCRTSPDAFIQIALQLAHFR
;
A
#
# COMPACT_ATOMS: atom_id res chain seq x y z
N MET A 1 -3.30 -20.92 -10.39
CA MET A 1 -3.42 -21.09 -11.85
C MET A 1 -2.44 -20.15 -12.56
N ALA A 2 -1.14 -20.38 -12.75
CA ALA A 2 -0.35 -21.58 -13.11
C ALA A 2 -0.65 -22.16 -14.51
N GLU A 3 -1.84 -21.97 -15.08
CA GLU A 3 -2.31 -22.75 -16.23
C GLU A 3 -2.02 -22.10 -17.60
N ALA A 4 -2.05 -20.76 -17.73
CA ALA A 4 -1.83 -20.14 -19.05
C ALA A 4 -0.38 -20.24 -19.56
N HIS A 5 0.62 -20.40 -18.66
CA HIS A 5 2.01 -20.66 -19.05
C HIS A 5 2.28 -22.14 -19.37
N GLN A 6 1.38 -23.06 -19.00
CA GLN A 6 1.50 -24.46 -19.42
C GLN A 6 1.21 -24.60 -20.92
N ALA A 7 0.25 -23.84 -21.46
CA ALA A 7 -0.16 -23.99 -22.87
C ALA A 7 0.91 -23.64 -23.92
N VAL A 8 2.00 -22.96 -23.56
CA VAL A 8 3.13 -22.67 -24.47
C VAL A 8 4.32 -23.62 -24.23
N ALA A 9 4.36 -24.28 -23.06
CA ALA A 9 5.37 -25.27 -22.69
C ALA A 9 5.01 -26.69 -23.17
N PHE A 10 3.72 -26.96 -23.33
CA PHE A 10 3.15 -28.20 -23.83
C PHE A 10 2.46 -27.90 -25.16
N GLN A 11 3.13 -28.14 -26.28
CA GLN A 11 2.43 -28.22 -27.56
C GLN A 11 1.70 -29.56 -27.61
N PHE A 12 0.37 -29.51 -27.54
CA PHE A 12 -0.49 -30.66 -27.75
C PHE A 12 -0.77 -30.76 -29.25
N THR A 13 -0.07 -31.66 -29.94
CA THR A 13 -0.46 -32.05 -31.29
C THR A 13 -1.22 -33.37 -31.19
N VAL A 14 -2.52 -33.32 -31.49
CA VAL A 14 -3.32 -34.53 -31.69
C VAL A 14 -3.06 -34.98 -33.11
N THR A 15 -2.23 -36.02 -33.27
CA THR A 15 -2.05 -36.69 -34.57
C THR A 15 -2.97 -37.92 -34.62
N PRO A 16 -3.29 -38.45 -35.81
CA PRO A 16 -4.10 -39.67 -35.95
C PRO A 16 -3.50 -40.91 -35.24
N GLU A 17 -2.22 -40.85 -34.86
CA GLU A 17 -1.47 -41.94 -34.23
C GLU A 17 -1.29 -41.80 -32.70
N GLY A 18 -1.77 -40.70 -32.08
CA GLY A 18 -1.74 -40.50 -30.63
C GLY A 18 -1.44 -39.07 -30.17
N LEU A 19 -1.23 -38.91 -28.86
CA LEU A 19 -0.84 -37.65 -28.24
C LEU A 19 0.69 -37.47 -28.30
N GLY A 20 1.16 -36.55 -29.16
CA GLY A 20 2.57 -36.16 -29.22
C GLY A 20 2.93 -35.16 -28.12
N PHE A 21 3.89 -35.49 -27.25
CA PHE A 21 4.40 -34.59 -26.21
C PHE A 21 5.72 -33.94 -26.63
N HIS A 22 5.70 -32.66 -27.04
CA HIS A 22 6.92 -31.87 -27.20
C HIS A 22 7.19 -31.02 -25.95
N LEU A 23 8.05 -31.52 -25.07
CA LEU A 23 8.50 -30.81 -23.87
C LEU A 23 9.73 -29.94 -24.20
N SER A 24 9.55 -28.63 -24.29
CA SER A 24 10.67 -27.70 -24.49
C SER A 24 11.62 -27.72 -23.27
N ARG A 25 12.90 -28.04 -23.49
CA ARG A 25 13.94 -27.98 -22.44
C ARG A 25 14.01 -26.60 -21.77
N GLU A 26 13.78 -25.55 -22.55
CA GLU A 26 13.76 -24.18 -22.03
C GLU A 26 12.56 -23.97 -21.11
N ALA A 27 11.37 -24.47 -21.47
CA ALA A 27 10.20 -24.37 -20.60
C ALA A 27 10.39 -25.10 -19.25
N VAL A 28 11.03 -26.28 -19.27
CA VAL A 28 11.37 -27.03 -18.03
C VAL A 28 12.35 -26.23 -17.17
N ARG A 29 13.39 -25.66 -17.78
CA ARG A 29 14.36 -24.78 -17.09
C ARG A 29 13.67 -23.59 -16.45
N GLN A 30 12.75 -22.94 -17.16
CA GLN A 30 11.99 -21.81 -16.66
C GLN A 30 11.05 -22.20 -15.50
N LEU A 31 10.42 -23.37 -15.58
CA LEU A 31 9.60 -23.91 -14.50
C LEU A 31 10.44 -24.21 -13.25
N TYR A 32 11.60 -24.85 -13.41
CA TYR A 32 12.56 -25.07 -12.33
C TYR A 32 12.98 -23.76 -11.67
N LEU A 33 13.41 -22.77 -12.45
CA LEU A 33 13.80 -21.45 -11.93
C LEU A 33 12.64 -20.78 -11.20
N ALA A 34 11.42 -20.80 -11.75
CA ALA A 34 10.25 -20.22 -11.10
C ALA A 34 9.93 -20.89 -9.76
N VAL A 35 10.06 -22.22 -9.67
CA VAL A 35 9.90 -22.98 -8.43
C VAL A 35 10.96 -22.57 -7.41
N VAL A 36 12.24 -22.57 -7.78
CA VAL A 36 13.35 -22.17 -6.90
C VAL A 36 13.16 -20.75 -6.36
N HIS A 37 12.80 -19.80 -7.23
CA HIS A 37 12.53 -18.41 -6.82
C HIS A 37 11.32 -18.31 -5.89
N SER A 38 10.27 -19.10 -6.12
CA SER A 38 9.09 -19.15 -5.25
C SER A 38 9.43 -19.68 -3.86
N TRP A 39 10.20 -20.76 -3.77
CA TRP A 39 10.70 -21.31 -2.51
C TRP A 39 11.58 -20.31 -1.77
N LYS A 40 12.52 -19.67 -2.47
CA LYS A 40 13.35 -18.60 -1.88
C LYS A 40 12.51 -17.44 -1.35
N LYS A 41 11.48 -17.00 -2.09
CA LYS A 41 10.52 -15.96 -1.64
C LYS A 41 9.79 -16.39 -0.37
N ARG A 42 9.29 -17.63 -0.31
CA ARG A 42 8.60 -18.18 0.87
C ARG A 42 9.51 -18.28 2.09
N LEU A 43 10.74 -18.78 1.92
CA LEU A 43 11.72 -18.86 3.01
C LEU A 43 12.10 -17.49 3.56
N VAL A 44 12.31 -16.49 2.69
CA VAL A 44 12.57 -15.11 3.12
C VAL A 44 11.38 -14.54 3.89
N ARG A 45 10.14 -14.74 3.42
CA ARG A 45 8.94 -14.31 4.15
C ARG A 45 8.81 -15.00 5.51
N ALA A 46 9.02 -16.30 5.58
CA ALA A 46 8.98 -17.06 6.84
C ALA A 46 10.04 -16.56 7.82
N LYS A 47 11.28 -16.37 7.36
CA LYS A 47 12.37 -15.78 8.14
C LYS A 47 11.99 -14.39 8.66
N ASN A 48 11.50 -13.50 7.80
CA ASN A 48 11.19 -12.12 8.18
C ASN A 48 9.95 -12.06 9.09
N SER A 49 8.97 -12.95 8.91
CA SER A 49 7.84 -13.14 9.83
C SER A 49 8.30 -13.61 11.20
N PHE A 50 9.29 -14.51 11.27
CA PHE A 50 9.87 -14.93 12.54
C PHE A 50 10.65 -13.78 13.20
N LEU A 51 11.49 -13.06 12.45
CA LEU A 51 12.27 -11.93 12.96
C LEU A 51 11.39 -10.79 13.49
N THR A 52 10.31 -10.44 12.79
CA THR A 52 9.31 -9.48 13.27
C THR A 52 8.54 -10.05 14.47
N GLY A 53 8.19 -11.34 14.41
CA GLY A 53 7.50 -12.09 15.44
C GLY A 53 8.27 -12.24 16.76
N VAL A 54 9.58 -11.98 16.81
CA VAL A 54 10.39 -11.98 18.03
C VAL A 54 11.00 -10.61 18.37
N TYR A 55 10.75 -9.58 17.56
CA TYR A 55 11.22 -8.21 17.83
C TYR A 55 10.70 -7.70 19.19
N PRO A 56 11.53 -7.02 20.01
CA PRO A 56 12.90 -6.51 19.72
C PRO A 56 14.05 -7.52 19.88
N ALA A 57 13.77 -8.76 20.27
CA ALA A 57 14.80 -9.79 20.40
C ALA A 57 15.26 -10.33 19.03
N SER A 58 16.25 -11.23 19.05
CA SER A 58 16.84 -11.85 17.85
C SER A 58 17.18 -13.33 18.11
N PRO A 59 17.36 -14.13 17.05
CA PRO A 59 17.90 -15.48 17.17
C PRO A 59 19.24 -15.52 17.90
N SER A 60 20.10 -14.52 17.70
CA SER A 60 21.38 -14.41 18.41
C SER A 60 21.20 -14.17 19.92
N SER A 61 20.22 -13.37 20.33
CA SER A 61 19.93 -13.20 21.77
C SER A 61 19.40 -14.48 22.42
N TRP A 62 18.63 -15.28 21.69
CA TRP A 62 18.20 -16.60 22.16
C TRP A 62 19.41 -17.51 22.37
N MET A 63 20.34 -17.56 21.41
CA MET A 63 21.56 -18.35 21.52
C MET A 63 22.42 -17.92 22.72
N VAL A 64 22.55 -16.61 22.96
CA VAL A 64 23.25 -16.08 24.15
C VAL A 64 22.58 -16.56 25.44
N VAL A 65 21.25 -16.52 25.54
CA VAL A 65 20.52 -17.00 26.73
C VAL A 65 20.76 -18.50 26.93
N VAL A 66 20.66 -19.31 25.87
CA VAL A 66 20.92 -20.76 25.93
C VAL A 66 22.36 -21.03 26.38
N MET A 67 23.36 -20.40 25.76
CA MET A 67 24.76 -20.59 26.10
C MET A 67 25.08 -20.14 27.53
N ALA A 68 24.51 -19.01 27.97
CA ALA A 68 24.67 -18.53 29.34
C ALA A 68 24.06 -19.51 30.35
N THR A 69 22.84 -19.99 30.12
CA THR A 69 22.19 -20.96 31.00
C THR A 69 22.90 -22.30 31.04
N ALA A 70 23.37 -22.80 29.89
CA ALA A 70 24.14 -24.04 29.81
C ALA A 70 25.49 -23.90 30.51
N GLY A 71 26.18 -22.76 30.33
CA GLY A 71 27.41 -22.42 31.04
C GLY A 71 27.21 -22.33 32.56
N SER A 72 26.13 -21.70 33.02
CA SER A 72 25.79 -21.66 34.45
C SER A 72 25.53 -23.06 35.02
N CYS A 73 24.78 -23.91 34.30
CA CYS A 73 24.55 -25.29 34.72
C CYS A 73 25.86 -26.11 34.78
N TYR A 74 26.78 -25.87 33.83
CA TYR A 74 28.11 -26.50 33.85
C TYR A 74 28.93 -26.05 35.07
N CYS A 75 28.83 -24.79 35.47
CA CYS A 75 29.43 -24.24 36.69
C CYS A 75 28.66 -24.58 37.98
N GLN A 76 27.69 -25.50 37.93
CA GLN A 76 26.85 -25.92 39.06
C GLN A 76 26.01 -24.78 39.71
N VAL A 77 25.77 -23.69 38.98
CA VAL A 77 24.87 -22.62 39.39
C VAL A 77 23.56 -22.80 38.63
N ASP A 78 22.45 -23.03 39.33
CA ASP A 78 21.14 -23.18 38.69
C ASP A 78 20.43 -21.82 38.57
N PRO A 79 20.41 -21.18 37.38
CA PRO A 79 19.71 -19.92 37.18
C PRO A 79 18.18 -20.10 37.15
N SER A 80 17.69 -21.33 37.09
CA SER A 80 16.27 -21.68 36.94
C SER A 80 15.56 -21.93 38.27
N LEU A 81 16.28 -21.88 39.41
CA LEU A 81 15.75 -22.16 40.74
C LEU A 81 15.01 -23.53 40.80
N GLY A 82 15.58 -24.56 40.18
CA GLY A 82 15.05 -25.93 40.15
C GLY A 82 14.05 -26.22 39.02
N LEU A 83 13.72 -25.26 38.15
CA LEU A 83 12.79 -25.46 37.05
C LEU A 83 13.33 -26.40 35.96
N ILE A 84 14.64 -26.33 35.66
CA ILE A 84 15.28 -27.23 34.69
C ILE A 84 15.17 -28.68 35.16
N ALA A 85 15.41 -28.94 36.45
CA ALA A 85 15.26 -30.27 37.05
C ALA A 85 13.80 -30.77 37.01
N ARG A 86 12.82 -29.88 37.23
CA ARG A 86 11.40 -30.22 37.07
C ARG A 86 11.06 -30.57 35.62
N ILE A 87 11.50 -29.78 34.64
CA ILE A 87 11.27 -30.07 33.21
C ILE A 87 11.89 -31.42 32.84
N GLN A 88 13.09 -31.70 33.35
CA GLN A 88 13.77 -32.98 33.17
C GLN A 88 12.95 -34.17 33.69
N HIS A 89 12.26 -34.01 34.82
CA HIS A 89 11.45 -35.07 35.41
C HIS A 89 10.22 -35.47 34.56
N TRP A 90 9.68 -34.53 33.77
CA TRP A 90 8.54 -34.78 32.89
C TRP A 90 8.93 -35.26 31.49
N LEU A 91 10.23 -35.33 31.16
CA LEU A 91 10.70 -35.86 29.88
C LEU A 91 10.70 -37.39 29.89
N PRO A 92 10.14 -38.05 28.85
CA PRO A 92 10.11 -39.51 28.78
C PRO A 92 11.53 -40.08 28.71
N ARG A 93 11.78 -41.13 29.49
CA ARG A 93 13.02 -41.93 29.39
C ARG A 93 12.88 -42.85 28.18
N SER A 94 13.76 -42.69 27.20
CA SER A 94 13.89 -43.60 26.05
C SER A 94 15.37 -43.84 25.77
N GLU A 95 15.71 -44.91 25.05
CA GLU A 95 17.10 -45.22 24.67
C GLU A 95 17.78 -44.09 23.86
N ALA A 96 16.97 -43.25 23.19
CA ALA A 96 17.47 -42.08 22.45
C ALA A 96 17.74 -40.84 23.34
N LEU A 97 17.27 -40.82 24.59
CA LEU A 97 17.39 -39.68 25.52
C LEU A 97 18.19 -40.08 26.75
N THR A 98 19.52 -40.06 26.60
CA THR A 98 20.45 -40.25 27.73
C THR A 98 20.27 -39.17 28.81
N PRO A 99 20.69 -39.40 30.08
CA PRO A 99 20.56 -38.41 31.14
C PRO A 99 21.20 -37.05 30.81
N GLN A 100 22.32 -37.07 30.07
CA GLN A 100 22.97 -35.86 29.56
C GLN A 100 22.14 -35.15 28.49
N ALA A 101 21.54 -35.91 27.56
CA ALA A 101 20.63 -35.36 26.56
C ALA A 101 19.38 -34.75 27.20
N GLN A 102 18.84 -35.36 28.25
CA GLN A 102 17.70 -34.82 29.00
C GLN A 102 18.04 -33.47 29.67
N THR A 103 19.24 -33.33 30.26
CA THR A 103 19.71 -32.05 30.84
C THR A 103 19.88 -30.97 29.77
N VAL A 104 20.43 -31.31 28.61
CA VAL A 104 20.57 -30.35 27.49
C VAL A 104 19.19 -29.91 26.99
N VAL A 105 18.28 -30.85 26.78
CA VAL A 105 16.92 -30.55 26.31
C VAL A 105 16.16 -29.71 27.33
N SER A 106 16.20 -30.06 28.62
CA SER A 106 15.52 -29.28 29.67
C SER A 106 16.09 -27.87 29.79
N THR A 107 17.41 -27.71 29.66
CA THR A 107 18.06 -26.39 29.61
C THR A 107 17.58 -25.58 28.41
N VAL A 108 17.58 -26.15 27.20
CA VAL A 108 17.13 -25.45 25.98
C VAL A 108 15.65 -25.05 26.09
N VAL A 109 14.79 -25.93 26.63
CA VAL A 109 13.36 -25.66 26.84
C VAL A 109 13.18 -24.50 27.83
N PHE A 110 13.83 -24.56 28.99
CA PHE A 110 13.78 -23.49 29.98
C PHE A 110 14.25 -22.15 29.40
N SER A 111 15.42 -22.14 28.76
CA SER A 111 16.04 -20.94 28.20
C SER A 111 15.22 -20.33 27.08
N THR A 112 14.59 -21.16 26.26
CA THR A 112 13.65 -20.70 25.24
C THR A 112 12.40 -20.08 25.88
N GLY A 113 11.85 -20.70 26.92
CA GLY A 113 10.71 -20.16 27.67
C GLY A 113 11.03 -18.82 28.35
N ALA A 114 12.18 -18.72 29.03
CA ALA A 114 12.66 -17.50 29.66
C ALA A 114 12.91 -16.39 28.62
N TRP A 115 13.52 -16.73 27.48
CA TRP A 115 13.73 -15.79 26.38
C TRP A 115 12.41 -15.28 25.80
N LEU A 116 11.44 -16.16 25.53
CA LEU A 116 10.10 -15.76 25.05
C LEU A 116 9.37 -14.88 26.07
N ALA A 117 9.45 -15.19 27.36
CA ALA A 117 8.88 -14.37 28.43
C ALA A 117 9.52 -12.97 28.45
N ALA A 118 10.85 -12.87 28.29
CA ALA A 118 11.54 -11.60 28.16
C ALA A 118 11.08 -10.83 26.91
N VAL A 119 10.92 -11.48 25.75
CA VAL A 119 10.37 -10.83 24.53
C VAL A 119 8.99 -10.24 24.80
N LEU A 120 8.09 -11.02 25.42
CA LEU A 120 6.74 -10.55 25.76
C LEU A 120 6.78 -9.38 26.75
N LEU A 121 7.65 -9.42 27.76
CA LEU A 121 7.86 -8.32 28.69
C LEU A 121 8.34 -7.05 27.98
N PHE A 122 9.36 -7.17 27.12
CA PHE A 122 9.87 -6.04 26.33
C PHE A 122 8.79 -5.43 25.44
N ARG A 123 7.92 -6.23 24.83
CA ARG A 123 6.77 -5.73 24.05
C ARG A 123 5.77 -4.96 24.90
N ARG A 124 5.49 -5.44 26.11
CA ARG A 124 4.60 -4.73 27.05
C ARG A 124 5.21 -3.40 27.47
N LEU A 125 6.51 -3.37 27.78
CA LEU A 125 7.24 -2.14 28.09
C LEU A 125 7.22 -1.16 26.91
N LEU A 126 7.50 -1.64 25.70
CA LEU A 126 7.46 -0.81 24.50
C LEU A 126 6.06 -0.25 24.26
N ARG A 127 5.00 -1.06 24.43
CA ARG A 127 3.61 -0.60 24.32
C ARG A 127 3.29 0.48 25.36
N LEU A 128 3.74 0.33 26.60
CA LEU A 128 3.57 1.34 27.64
C LEU A 128 4.27 2.65 27.29
N LEU A 129 5.51 2.57 26.80
CA LEU A 129 6.24 3.75 26.33
C LEU A 129 5.53 4.41 25.15
N LEU A 130 5.07 3.64 24.18
CA LEU A 130 4.34 4.16 23.02
C LEU A 130 2.96 4.74 23.38
N SER A 131 2.41 4.39 24.55
CA SER A 131 1.17 4.98 25.05
C SER A 131 1.36 6.39 25.64
N TYR A 132 2.60 6.85 25.75
CA TYR A 132 2.89 8.23 26.12
C TYR A 132 2.66 9.17 24.93
N HIS A 133 1.71 10.08 25.08
CA HIS A 133 1.26 11.01 24.05
C HIS A 133 1.66 12.47 24.31
N GLY A 134 2.35 12.75 25.43
CA GLY A 134 2.69 14.12 25.84
C GLY A 134 3.58 14.86 24.85
N TRP A 135 4.42 14.12 24.12
CA TRP A 135 5.31 14.66 23.08
C TRP A 135 4.57 15.36 21.93
N MET A 136 3.31 15.00 21.64
CA MET A 136 2.53 15.61 20.55
C MET A 136 2.09 17.04 20.86
N PHE A 137 1.96 17.37 22.15
CA PHE A 137 1.46 18.66 22.62
C PHE A 137 2.59 19.59 23.07
N GLU A 138 3.85 19.19 22.91
CA GLU A 138 4.99 20.04 23.27
C GLU A 138 5.22 21.14 22.22
N PRO A 139 5.49 22.38 22.65
CA PRO A 139 5.81 23.47 21.74
C PRO A 139 7.12 23.22 21.00
N HIS A 140 7.14 23.58 19.72
CA HIS A 140 8.32 23.42 18.87
C HIS A 140 9.53 24.15 19.48
N GLY A 141 10.64 23.42 19.65
CA GLY A 141 11.90 23.96 20.20
C GLY A 141 12.01 23.94 21.72
N ARG A 142 10.98 23.54 22.47
CA ARG A 142 11.04 23.37 23.92
C ARG A 142 10.47 22.02 24.33
N MET A 143 11.36 21.07 24.65
CA MET A 143 10.98 19.74 25.12
C MET A 143 11.14 19.61 26.62
N SER A 144 10.14 19.02 27.29
CA SER A 144 10.22 18.74 28.73
C SER A 144 11.34 17.72 29.04
N ARG A 145 11.80 17.68 30.30
CA ARG A 145 12.79 16.69 30.74
C ARG A 145 12.23 15.26 30.65
N SER A 146 10.93 15.09 30.93
CA SER A 146 10.24 13.80 30.81
C SER A 146 10.20 13.30 29.37
N THR A 147 9.88 14.16 28.39
CA THR A 147 9.86 13.76 26.98
C THR A 147 11.26 13.46 26.47
N ARG A 148 12.27 14.24 26.89
CA ARG A 148 13.68 13.94 26.56
C ARG A 148 14.13 12.58 27.10
N LEU A 149 13.81 12.29 28.36
CA LEU A 149 14.10 10.99 28.96
C LEU A 149 13.37 9.87 28.22
N TRP A 150 12.08 10.05 27.94
CA TRP A 150 11.28 9.09 27.18
C TRP A 150 11.86 8.83 25.78
N ILE A 151 12.28 9.87 25.04
CA ILE A 151 12.97 9.71 23.74
C ILE A 151 14.26 8.90 23.90
N ALA A 152 15.07 9.19 24.93
CA ALA A 152 16.30 8.45 25.18
C ALA A 152 16.01 6.97 25.42
N VAL A 153 15.00 6.64 26.24
CA VAL A 153 14.56 5.26 26.49
C VAL A 153 14.03 4.61 25.20
N MET A 154 13.20 5.30 24.42
CA MET A 154 12.70 4.80 23.14
C MET A 154 13.82 4.48 22.15
N LYS A 155 14.85 5.32 22.08
CA LYS A 155 16.04 5.08 21.24
C LYS A 155 16.83 3.86 21.70
N ILE A 156 17.01 3.68 23.01
CA ILE A 156 17.66 2.49 23.59
C ILE A 156 16.85 1.22 23.27
N MET A 157 15.52 1.29 23.36
CA MET A 157 14.66 0.15 23.04
C MET A 157 14.56 -0.15 21.53
N SER A 158 14.93 0.80 20.68
CA SER A 158 14.87 0.69 19.21
C SER A 158 16.25 0.57 18.55
N ILE A 159 17.29 0.14 19.29
CA ILE A 159 18.68 0.04 18.80
C ILE A 159 18.80 -0.84 17.54
N ARG A 160 17.95 -1.87 17.41
CA ARG A 160 17.99 -2.78 16.27
C ARG A 160 17.17 -2.27 15.10
N LYS A 161 17.75 -2.38 13.90
CA LYS A 161 17.11 -2.06 12.62
C LYS A 161 15.80 -2.85 12.48
N PRO A 162 14.64 -2.19 12.56
CA PRO A 162 13.35 -2.85 12.49
C PRO A 162 13.00 -3.16 11.03
N LEU A 163 12.29 -4.27 10.82
CA LEU A 163 11.59 -4.57 9.57
C LEU A 163 10.22 -3.86 9.58
N LEU A 164 9.55 -3.79 8.43
CA LEU A 164 8.31 -3.03 8.23
C LEU A 164 7.24 -3.31 9.31
N TYR A 165 7.11 -4.57 9.71
CA TYR A 165 6.09 -5.03 10.65
C TYR A 165 6.61 -5.29 12.07
N SER A 166 7.87 -4.96 12.37
CA SER A 166 8.50 -5.23 13.67
C SER A 166 7.74 -4.64 14.86
N PHE A 167 7.14 -3.46 14.70
CA PHE A 167 6.45 -2.77 15.78
C PHE A 167 4.96 -3.11 15.91
N GLN A 168 4.35 -3.79 14.93
CA GLN A 168 2.89 -3.97 14.86
C GLN A 168 2.29 -4.63 16.11
N SER A 169 2.99 -5.61 16.67
CA SER A 169 2.56 -6.30 17.90
C SER A 169 2.75 -5.45 19.18
N SER A 170 3.58 -4.40 19.10
CA SER A 170 3.92 -3.51 20.22
C SER A 170 3.15 -2.20 20.20
N LEU A 171 2.48 -1.85 19.09
CA LEU A 171 1.69 -0.62 19.00
C LEU A 171 0.58 -0.61 20.07
N PRO A 172 0.30 0.56 20.68
CA PRO A 172 -0.83 0.73 21.59
C PRO A 172 -2.14 0.65 20.81
N LYS A 173 -3.21 0.22 21.49
CA LYS A 173 -4.55 0.31 20.93
C LYS A 173 -4.98 1.78 20.87
N LEU A 174 -5.79 2.12 19.86
CA LEU A 174 -6.38 3.45 19.79
C LEU A 174 -7.25 3.71 21.03
N PRO A 175 -7.00 4.76 21.81
CA PRO A 175 -7.77 5.04 23.03
C PRO A 175 -9.18 5.50 22.71
N VAL A 176 -10.12 5.15 23.59
CA VAL A 176 -11.50 5.68 23.54
C VAL A 176 -11.54 6.96 24.39
N PRO A 177 -11.75 8.15 23.79
CA PRO A 177 -11.73 9.40 24.53
C PRO A 177 -12.92 9.49 25.51
N PRO A 178 -12.77 10.19 26.66
CA PRO A 178 -13.89 10.45 27.56
C PRO A 178 -14.98 11.30 26.88
N VAL A 179 -16.25 10.93 27.07
CA VAL A 179 -17.40 11.64 26.48
C VAL A 179 -17.35 13.14 26.77
N LYS A 180 -17.12 13.53 28.04
CA LYS A 180 -17.03 14.95 28.43
C LYS A 180 -15.97 15.71 27.63
N ALA A 181 -14.78 15.13 27.44
CA ALA A 181 -13.71 15.76 26.67
C ALA A 181 -14.06 15.87 25.18
N THR A 182 -14.71 14.86 24.62
CA THR A 182 -15.22 14.88 23.24
C THR A 182 -16.27 15.98 23.06
N ILE A 183 -17.22 16.11 23.98
CA ILE A 183 -18.29 17.11 23.94
C ILE A 183 -17.72 18.53 24.09
N THR A 184 -16.79 18.75 25.03
CA THR A 184 -16.13 20.06 25.17
C THR A 184 -15.43 20.48 23.87
N ARG A 185 -14.64 19.58 23.27
CA ARG A 185 -13.94 19.87 22.00
C ARG A 185 -14.90 20.06 20.83
N TYR A 186 -16.01 19.32 20.80
CA TYR A 186 -17.07 19.51 19.81
C TYR A 186 -17.66 20.91 19.92
N LEU A 187 -18.07 21.33 21.11
CA LEU A 187 -18.63 22.67 21.34
C LEU A 187 -17.62 23.78 21.01
N GLU A 188 -16.35 23.61 21.40
CA GLU A 188 -15.27 24.53 20.99
C GLU A 188 -15.14 24.64 19.46
N SER A 189 -15.27 23.51 18.73
CA SER A 189 -15.12 23.48 17.28
C SER A 189 -16.28 24.10 16.51
N VAL A 190 -17.51 24.00 17.04
CA VAL A 190 -18.71 24.56 16.39
C VAL A 190 -18.98 25.99 16.82
N ARG A 191 -18.42 26.45 17.94
CA ARG A 191 -18.61 27.82 18.42
C ARG A 191 -18.33 28.91 17.37
N PRO A 192 -17.22 28.88 16.61
CA PRO A 192 -16.96 29.91 15.59
C PRO A 192 -17.88 29.79 14.36
N LEU A 193 -18.68 28.73 14.25
CA LEU A 193 -19.58 28.47 13.11
C LEU A 193 -21.03 28.85 13.39
N LEU A 194 -21.37 29.17 14.66
CA LEU A 194 -22.75 29.35 15.12
C LEU A 194 -22.93 30.72 15.79
N ASP A 195 -24.12 31.29 15.60
CA ASP A 195 -24.59 32.41 16.41
C ASP A 195 -24.90 31.97 17.86
N ASP A 196 -25.12 32.93 18.75
CA ASP A 196 -25.29 32.69 20.18
C ASP A 196 -26.51 31.82 20.50
N ASP A 197 -27.62 32.01 19.78
CA ASP A 197 -28.85 31.29 20.05
C ASP A 197 -28.74 29.83 19.60
N LYS A 198 -28.22 29.57 18.40
CA LYS A 198 -27.94 28.20 17.93
C LYS A 198 -26.87 27.52 18.77
N PHE A 199 -25.87 28.26 19.23
CA PHE A 199 -24.85 27.69 20.10
C PHE A 199 -25.44 27.23 21.43
N ARG A 200 -26.31 28.02 22.06
CA ARG A 200 -27.03 27.62 23.29
C ARG A 200 -27.90 26.38 23.06
N GLU A 201 -28.57 26.30 21.91
CA GLU A 201 -29.32 25.11 21.52
C GLU A 201 -28.41 23.88 21.41
N MET A 202 -27.27 23.99 20.72
CA MET A 202 -26.29 22.91 20.62
C MET A 202 -25.70 22.51 21.98
N GLU A 203 -25.46 23.46 22.89
CA GLU A 203 -25.03 23.16 24.25
C GLU A 203 -26.07 22.31 25.01
N ALA A 204 -27.35 22.67 24.90
CA ALA A 204 -28.44 21.93 25.52
C ALA A 204 -28.53 20.49 24.98
N LEU A 205 -28.49 20.32 23.64
CA LEU A 205 -28.50 19.00 23.00
C LEU A 205 -27.27 18.17 23.35
N ALA A 206 -26.09 18.77 23.36
CA ALA A 206 -24.84 18.10 23.72
C ALA A 206 -24.85 17.63 25.18
N LYS A 207 -25.40 18.44 26.09
CA LYS A 207 -25.60 18.07 27.49
C LYS A 207 -26.59 16.91 27.64
N GLU A 208 -27.73 16.98 26.97
CA GLU A 208 -28.72 15.90 26.98
C GLU A 208 -28.11 14.58 26.45
N PHE A 209 -27.39 14.65 25.33
CA PHE A 209 -26.70 13.48 24.77
C PHE A 209 -25.69 12.91 25.76
N GLN A 210 -24.88 13.76 26.40
CA GLN A 210 -23.89 13.37 27.40
C GLN A 210 -24.51 12.65 28.60
N GLU A 211 -25.68 13.08 29.05
CA GLU A 211 -26.35 12.55 30.25
C GLU A 211 -27.19 11.30 29.94
N LYS A 212 -27.93 11.27 28.83
CA LYS A 212 -28.89 10.20 28.51
C LYS A 212 -28.29 9.08 27.66
N THR A 213 -27.75 9.44 26.49
CA THR A 213 -27.44 8.46 25.42
C THR A 213 -25.99 8.01 25.43
N ALA A 214 -25.06 8.94 25.60
CA ALA A 214 -23.63 8.71 25.53
C ALA A 214 -23.11 7.65 26.52
N PRO A 215 -23.59 7.55 27.78
CA PRO A 215 -23.10 6.54 28.72
C PRO A 215 -23.30 5.10 28.21
N ARG A 216 -24.44 4.84 27.56
CA ARG A 216 -24.75 3.53 26.97
C ARG A 216 -23.83 3.25 25.76
N LEU A 217 -23.72 4.20 24.83
CA LEU A 217 -22.86 4.04 23.64
C LEU A 217 -21.37 3.90 24.01
N GLN A 218 -20.91 4.68 25.00
CA GLN A 218 -19.53 4.62 25.49
C GLN A 218 -19.19 3.27 26.10
N ARG A 219 -20.15 2.59 26.77
CA ARG A 219 -19.96 1.22 27.27
C ARG A 219 -19.73 0.25 26.11
N TYR A 220 -20.55 0.30 25.06
CA TYR A 220 -20.36 -0.56 23.88
C TYR A 220 -19.04 -0.26 23.17
N LEU A 221 -18.66 1.01 23.03
CA LEU A 221 -17.42 1.43 22.40
C LEU A 221 -16.19 0.93 23.16
N ARG A 222 -16.22 1.01 24.51
CA ARG A 222 -15.17 0.46 25.38
C ARG A 222 -15.08 -1.06 25.24
N LEU A 223 -16.21 -1.75 25.25
CA LEU A 223 -16.24 -3.20 25.04
C LEU A 223 -15.60 -3.55 23.70
N LYS A 224 -16.00 -2.91 22.60
CA LYS A 224 -15.39 -3.10 21.26
C LYS A 224 -13.87 -2.89 21.31
N SER A 225 -13.40 -1.81 21.94
CA SER A 225 -11.97 -1.51 22.05
C SER A 225 -11.14 -2.59 22.75
N TRP A 226 -11.76 -3.40 23.61
CA TRP A 226 -11.08 -4.53 24.26
C TRP A 226 -10.90 -5.72 23.31
N TRP A 227 -11.86 -5.97 22.42
CA TRP A 227 -11.86 -7.11 21.50
C TRP A 227 -11.20 -6.81 20.15
N THR A 228 -11.10 -5.55 19.74
CA THR A 228 -10.46 -5.16 18.46
C THR A 228 -9.06 -4.60 18.67
N THR A 229 -8.22 -4.64 17.63
CA THR A 229 -6.91 -3.96 17.60
C THR A 229 -7.08 -2.44 17.51
N ASN A 230 -8.01 -1.99 16.67
CA ASN A 230 -8.48 -0.63 16.56
C ASN A 230 -10.02 -0.66 16.44
N TYR A 231 -10.71 0.10 17.29
CA TYR A 231 -12.17 0.08 17.35
C TYR A 231 -12.86 0.87 16.22
N VAL A 232 -12.11 1.63 15.43
CA VAL A 232 -12.63 2.52 14.38
C VAL A 232 -12.41 1.96 12.99
N SER A 233 -11.34 1.19 12.75
CA SER A 233 -10.87 0.88 11.39
C SER A 233 -11.90 0.16 10.50
N ASP A 234 -12.60 -0.83 11.03
CA ASP A 234 -13.66 -1.57 10.31
C ASP A 234 -14.84 -0.64 9.96
N TRP A 235 -15.29 0.17 10.91
CA TRP A 235 -16.37 1.14 10.67
C TRP A 235 -15.95 2.26 9.73
N TRP A 236 -14.70 2.72 9.81
CA TRP A 236 -14.16 3.74 8.92
C TRP A 236 -14.14 3.23 7.47
N GLU A 237 -13.57 2.05 7.24
CA GLU A 237 -13.53 1.42 5.92
C GLU A 237 -14.96 1.20 5.37
N GLU A 238 -15.85 0.62 6.17
CA GLU A 238 -17.20 0.29 5.73
C GLU A 238 -18.09 1.53 5.52
N TYR A 239 -18.26 2.38 6.54
CA TYR A 239 -19.27 3.44 6.53
C TYR A 239 -18.80 4.72 5.85
N VAL A 240 -17.51 5.06 5.90
CA VAL A 240 -16.99 6.28 5.25
C VAL A 240 -16.74 6.05 3.77
N TYR A 241 -16.26 4.87 3.39
CA TYR A 241 -15.90 4.60 2.00
C TYR A 241 -16.81 3.58 1.31
N LEU A 242 -16.93 2.36 1.85
CA LEU A 242 -17.53 1.25 1.10
C LEU A 242 -19.05 1.33 0.96
N ARG A 243 -19.77 2.03 1.84
CA ARG A 243 -21.22 2.25 1.74
C ARG A 243 -21.60 3.48 0.93
N GLY A 244 -20.69 4.44 0.74
CA GLY A 244 -20.95 5.60 -0.12
C GLY A 244 -21.29 5.15 -1.54
N ARG A 245 -22.42 5.64 -2.10
CA ARG A 245 -22.91 5.28 -3.45
C ARG A 245 -22.54 6.31 -4.53
N SER A 246 -21.99 7.44 -4.11
CA SER A 246 -21.50 8.49 -5.00
C SER A 246 -20.33 8.00 -5.85
N PRO A 247 -20.12 8.59 -7.04
CA PRO A 247 -18.99 8.26 -7.91
C PRO A 247 -17.62 8.44 -7.22
N LEU A 248 -16.70 7.48 -7.38
CA LEU A 248 -15.39 7.51 -6.69
C LEU A 248 -14.43 8.55 -7.28
N MET A 249 -14.48 8.74 -8.60
CA MET A 249 -13.50 9.49 -9.39
C MET A 249 -13.12 10.86 -8.80
N VAL A 250 -14.11 11.64 -8.37
CA VAL A 250 -13.91 12.98 -7.77
C VAL A 250 -14.19 12.98 -6.27
N ASN A 251 -15.21 12.26 -5.80
CA ASN A 251 -15.66 12.35 -4.41
C ASN A 251 -14.78 11.58 -3.42
N SER A 252 -13.88 10.72 -3.89
CA SER A 252 -13.08 9.86 -3.02
C SER A 252 -11.64 9.70 -3.49
N ASN A 253 -11.41 9.39 -4.76
CA ASN A 253 -10.06 9.17 -5.27
C ASN A 253 -9.21 10.43 -5.19
N TYR A 254 -7.90 10.25 -4.98
CA TYR A 254 -6.92 11.32 -4.96
C TYR A 254 -5.80 11.04 -5.97
N TYR A 255 -4.96 12.04 -6.22
CA TYR A 255 -3.91 11.93 -7.22
C TYR A 255 -2.53 12.35 -6.69
N ALA A 256 -1.49 11.90 -7.39
CA ALA A 256 -0.11 12.31 -7.21
C ALA A 256 0.49 12.75 -8.54
N MET A 257 1.34 13.76 -8.49
CA MET A 257 1.94 14.40 -9.67
C MET A 257 3.44 14.13 -9.76
N ASP A 258 4.00 14.06 -10.98
CA ASP A 258 5.46 13.94 -11.21
C ASP A 258 6.25 15.09 -10.57
N PHE A 259 7.57 14.95 -10.63
CA PHE A 259 8.47 16.09 -10.52
C PHE A 259 8.06 17.21 -11.49
N LEU A 260 7.92 18.41 -10.94
CA LEU A 260 7.55 19.60 -11.69
C LEU A 260 8.63 19.96 -12.73
N TYR A 261 9.87 20.09 -12.27
CA TYR A 261 10.97 20.68 -13.05
C TYR A 261 11.89 19.68 -13.75
N VAL A 262 11.70 18.37 -13.52
CA VAL A 262 12.57 17.33 -14.06
C VAL A 262 11.75 16.37 -14.90
N THR A 263 12.24 16.02 -16.09
CA THR A 263 11.66 15.00 -16.95
C THR A 263 12.79 14.05 -17.38
N PRO A 264 12.97 12.91 -16.69
CA PRO A 264 14.13 12.03 -16.91
C PRO A 264 14.25 11.46 -18.33
N SER A 265 13.12 11.21 -19.00
CA SER A 265 13.07 10.86 -20.43
C SER A 265 11.74 11.35 -21.00
N ARG A 266 11.75 11.79 -22.26
CA ARG A 266 10.55 12.17 -23.03
C ARG A 266 9.94 10.99 -23.79
N VAL A 267 10.63 9.85 -23.83
CA VAL A 267 10.11 8.63 -24.48
C VAL A 267 9.13 7.96 -23.51
N GLN A 268 7.84 7.98 -23.86
CA GLN A 268 6.76 7.45 -23.02
C GLN A 268 6.99 6.00 -22.60
N ALA A 269 7.34 5.11 -23.54
CA ALA A 269 7.58 3.69 -23.25
C ALA A 269 8.77 3.50 -22.28
N ALA A 270 9.88 4.19 -22.50
CA ALA A 270 11.06 4.14 -21.64
C ALA A 270 10.74 4.65 -20.22
N ARG A 271 10.01 5.77 -20.12
CA ARG A 271 9.59 6.32 -18.84
C ARG A 271 8.70 5.34 -18.08
N ALA A 272 7.68 4.79 -18.76
CA ALA A 272 6.79 3.80 -18.18
C ALA A 272 7.57 2.58 -17.68
N ALA A 273 8.52 2.08 -18.47
CA ALA A 273 9.38 0.94 -18.13
C ALA A 273 10.18 1.16 -16.85
N ASN A 274 10.91 2.27 -16.74
CA ASN A 274 11.72 2.56 -15.56
C ASN A 274 10.87 2.80 -14.30
N VAL A 275 9.73 3.48 -14.42
CA VAL A 275 8.82 3.72 -13.29
C VAL A 275 8.16 2.42 -12.84
N VAL A 276 7.64 1.62 -13.76
CA VAL A 276 7.07 0.29 -13.46
C VAL A 276 8.12 -0.62 -12.83
N HIS A 277 9.34 -0.67 -13.37
CA HIS A 277 10.41 -1.47 -12.79
C HIS A 277 10.74 -1.03 -11.36
N SER A 278 10.86 0.28 -11.13
CA SER A 278 11.08 0.86 -9.78
C SER A 278 9.97 0.47 -8.79
N ILE A 279 8.71 0.55 -9.22
CA ILE A 279 7.54 0.12 -8.43
C ILE A 279 7.62 -1.38 -8.11
N LEU A 280 8.11 -2.22 -9.03
CA LEU A 280 8.26 -3.66 -8.78
C LEU A 280 9.40 -3.96 -7.80
N LEU A 281 10.48 -3.18 -7.81
CA LEU A 281 11.53 -3.27 -6.80
C LEU A 281 11.00 -2.87 -5.42
N TYR A 282 10.21 -1.80 -5.34
CA TYR A 282 9.50 -1.42 -4.12
C TYR A 282 8.57 -2.54 -3.64
N ARG A 283 7.72 -3.05 -4.53
CA ARG A 283 6.79 -4.15 -4.25
C ARG A 283 7.52 -5.39 -3.73
N ARG A 284 8.69 -5.72 -4.30
CA ARG A 284 9.51 -6.84 -3.85
C ARG A 284 10.02 -6.64 -2.42
N ARG A 285 10.43 -5.42 -2.04
CA ARG A 285 10.86 -5.10 -0.67
C ARG A 285 9.69 -5.12 0.30
N LEU A 286 8.54 -4.57 -0.11
CA LEU A 286 7.28 -4.60 0.64
C LEU A 286 6.84 -6.04 0.92
N ASP A 287 6.81 -6.89 -0.11
CA ASP A 287 6.47 -8.32 -0.04
C ASP A 287 7.34 -9.12 0.94
N ARG A 288 8.55 -8.62 1.21
CA ARG A 288 9.52 -9.21 2.14
C ARG A 288 9.52 -8.52 3.50
N GLY A 289 8.79 -7.42 3.69
CA GLY A 289 8.84 -6.61 4.90
C GLY A 289 10.18 -5.90 5.11
N GLU A 290 10.96 -5.70 4.04
CA GLU A 290 12.31 -5.09 4.05
C GLU A 290 12.28 -3.55 3.95
N ILE A 291 11.08 -2.97 3.86
CA ILE A 291 10.91 -1.51 3.93
C ILE A 291 11.03 -1.10 5.41
N PRO A 292 11.81 -0.07 5.75
CA PRO A 292 11.85 0.45 7.11
C PRO A 292 10.46 0.93 7.55
N PRO A 293 10.04 0.70 8.80
CA PRO A 293 8.79 1.28 9.31
C PRO A 293 8.87 2.80 9.29
N MET A 294 7.74 3.44 9.01
CA MET A 294 7.62 4.89 9.10
C MET A 294 7.71 5.32 10.58
N MET A 295 8.55 6.32 10.85
CA MET A 295 8.82 6.81 12.21
C MET A 295 8.48 8.30 12.31
N ALA A 296 7.50 8.67 13.13
CA ALA A 296 7.26 10.06 13.50
C ALA A 296 8.41 10.57 14.40
N LEU A 297 8.94 11.75 14.06
CA LEU A 297 10.12 12.35 14.69
C LEU A 297 11.37 11.44 14.70
N GLY A 298 11.40 10.39 13.88
CA GLY A 298 12.45 9.37 13.90
C GLY A 298 12.45 8.45 15.14
N VAL A 299 11.43 8.50 15.99
CA VAL A 299 11.38 7.80 17.29
C VAL A 299 10.10 6.99 17.46
N VAL A 300 8.95 7.50 17.01
CA VAL A 300 7.66 6.84 17.22
C VAL A 300 7.26 6.05 15.97
N PRO A 301 7.18 4.71 16.04
CA PRO A 301 6.75 3.90 14.92
C PRO A 301 5.28 4.11 14.61
N MET A 302 4.96 4.19 13.33
CA MET A 302 3.59 4.26 12.80
C MET A 302 3.11 2.86 12.40
N CYS A 303 1.79 2.71 12.27
CA CYS A 303 1.20 1.47 11.78
C CYS A 303 1.50 1.28 10.28
N SER A 304 1.96 0.08 9.92
CA SER A 304 2.28 -0.30 8.53
C SER A 304 1.19 -1.16 7.87
N TYR A 305 0.01 -1.32 8.48
CA TYR A 305 -0.97 -2.34 8.05
C TYR A 305 -1.53 -2.06 6.64
N GLN A 306 -1.81 -0.79 6.35
CA GLN A 306 -2.30 -0.35 5.05
C GLN A 306 -1.33 -0.67 3.90
N SER A 307 -0.02 -0.77 4.17
CA SER A 307 0.97 -1.11 3.15
C SER A 307 0.76 -2.49 2.52
N GLU A 308 0.10 -3.42 3.23
CA GLU A 308 -0.20 -4.76 2.69
C GLU A 308 -1.11 -4.70 1.45
N ARG A 309 -2.02 -3.73 1.40
CA ARG A 309 -3.07 -3.63 0.38
C ARG A 309 -2.70 -2.73 -0.81
N MET A 310 -1.47 -2.25 -0.89
CA MET A 310 -1.03 -1.33 -1.96
C MET A 310 -1.10 -1.96 -3.36
N PHE A 311 -0.77 -3.25 -3.47
CA PHE A 311 -0.77 -3.99 -4.73
C PHE A 311 -1.80 -5.11 -4.71
N ASN A 312 -2.21 -5.55 -5.91
CA ASN A 312 -3.16 -6.65 -6.10
C ASN A 312 -4.52 -6.39 -5.43
N THR A 313 -4.87 -5.13 -5.28
CA THR A 313 -6.10 -4.70 -4.62
C THR A 313 -6.98 -3.96 -5.62
N THR A 314 -8.27 -4.25 -5.55
CA THR A 314 -9.29 -3.53 -6.29
C THR A 314 -10.56 -3.48 -5.45
N ARG A 315 -11.30 -2.39 -5.56
CA ARG A 315 -12.64 -2.25 -5.01
C ARG A 315 -13.65 -2.87 -5.96
N ILE A 316 -14.53 -3.72 -5.46
CA ILE A 316 -15.58 -4.38 -6.22
C ILE A 316 -16.91 -3.68 -5.88
N PRO A 317 -17.64 -3.17 -6.87
CA PRO A 317 -18.91 -2.49 -6.64
C PRO A 317 -19.97 -3.47 -6.12
N GLY A 318 -20.74 -3.04 -5.12
CA GLY A 318 -21.94 -3.72 -4.64
C GLY A 318 -23.18 -2.83 -4.74
N LYS A 319 -24.38 -3.38 -4.51
CA LYS A 319 -25.60 -2.57 -4.49
C LYS A 319 -25.66 -1.68 -3.25
N GLU A 320 -25.47 -2.27 -2.07
CA GLU A 320 -25.50 -1.55 -0.79
C GLU A 320 -24.09 -1.19 -0.30
N THR A 321 -23.17 -2.14 -0.40
CA THR A 321 -21.80 -2.02 0.13
C THR A 321 -20.82 -2.61 -0.86
N ASP A 322 -19.77 -1.85 -1.17
CA ASP A 322 -18.64 -2.33 -1.97
C ASP A 322 -17.71 -3.23 -1.13
N THR A 323 -16.83 -3.98 -1.78
CA THR A 323 -15.86 -4.83 -1.08
C THR A 323 -14.45 -4.64 -1.62
N LEU A 324 -13.44 -4.72 -0.75
CA LEU A 324 -12.05 -4.72 -1.18
C LEU A 324 -11.59 -6.15 -1.48
N LEU A 325 -11.27 -6.42 -2.74
CA LEU A 325 -10.61 -7.65 -3.16
C LEU A 325 -9.09 -7.44 -3.12
N HIS A 326 -8.43 -8.04 -2.13
CA HIS A 326 -6.97 -8.10 -2.04
C HIS A 326 -6.46 -9.52 -2.28
N LEU A 327 -5.44 -9.66 -3.15
CA LEU A 327 -4.85 -10.96 -3.50
C LEU A 327 -3.40 -11.08 -3.00
N ALA A 328 -3.06 -12.26 -2.49
CA ALA A 328 -1.73 -12.54 -1.93
C ALA A 328 -0.58 -12.47 -2.95
N ASP A 329 -0.85 -12.70 -4.24
CA ASP A 329 0.15 -12.61 -5.31
C ASP A 329 -0.52 -12.28 -6.65
N SER A 330 0.13 -11.42 -7.44
CA SER A 330 -0.24 -11.13 -8.83
C SER A 330 1.02 -10.91 -9.66
N LYS A 331 1.03 -11.40 -10.90
CA LYS A 331 2.24 -11.45 -11.74
C LYS A 331 2.12 -10.65 -13.02
N HIS A 332 1.03 -9.90 -13.19
CA HIS A 332 0.79 -9.12 -14.40
C HIS A 332 0.31 -7.71 -14.07
N LEU A 333 0.44 -6.85 -15.07
CA LEU A 333 -0.02 -5.48 -15.14
C LEU A 333 -1.20 -5.42 -16.13
N ALA A 334 -2.23 -4.66 -15.78
CA ALA A 334 -3.25 -4.26 -16.73
C ALA A 334 -2.88 -2.90 -17.32
N VAL A 335 -2.86 -2.80 -18.64
CA VAL A 335 -2.45 -1.58 -19.37
C VAL A 335 -3.60 -1.10 -20.23
N TYR A 336 -3.88 0.20 -20.20
CA TYR A 336 -4.80 0.88 -21.09
C TYR A 336 -4.04 1.81 -22.04
N HIS A 337 -4.38 1.76 -23.34
CA HIS A 337 -3.90 2.71 -24.34
C HIS A 337 -4.89 2.81 -25.50
N LYS A 338 -5.28 4.03 -25.91
CA LYS A 338 -6.18 4.27 -27.06
C LYS A 338 -7.44 3.40 -27.06
N GLY A 339 -8.15 3.35 -25.93
CA GLY A 339 -9.39 2.58 -25.81
C GLY A 339 -9.23 1.07 -25.67
N ARG A 340 -8.02 0.57 -25.43
CA ARG A 340 -7.69 -0.86 -25.50
C ARG A 340 -7.01 -1.32 -24.23
N TYR A 341 -7.33 -2.54 -23.82
CA TYR A 341 -6.79 -3.15 -22.60
C TYR A 341 -5.85 -4.32 -22.91
N TYR A 342 -4.77 -4.39 -22.17
CA TYR A 342 -3.74 -5.41 -22.32
C TYR A 342 -3.36 -6.00 -20.98
N LYS A 343 -3.04 -7.29 -20.98
CA LYS A 343 -2.40 -7.98 -19.87
C LYS A 343 -0.92 -8.17 -20.20
N LEU A 344 -0.06 -7.55 -19.41
CA LEU A 344 1.39 -7.64 -19.54
C LEU A 344 1.97 -8.42 -18.37
N TRP A 345 2.68 -9.51 -18.63
CA TRP A 345 3.36 -10.27 -17.57
C TRP A 345 4.60 -9.51 -17.08
N LEU A 346 4.75 -9.40 -15.77
CA LEU A 346 5.82 -8.62 -15.14
C LEU A 346 7.08 -9.45 -14.83
N TYR A 347 7.01 -10.76 -15.04
CA TYR A 347 8.06 -11.70 -14.66
C TYR A 347 8.38 -12.66 -15.79
N TYR A 348 9.67 -12.99 -15.95
CA TYR A 348 10.16 -14.05 -16.83
C TYR A 348 11.18 -14.89 -16.04
N GLY A 349 10.99 -16.21 -15.99
CA GLY A 349 11.85 -17.11 -15.21
C GLY A 349 11.86 -16.86 -13.69
N GLY A 350 10.79 -16.28 -13.15
CA GLY A 350 10.71 -15.90 -11.73
C GLY A 350 11.44 -14.60 -11.37
N GLN A 351 12.05 -13.94 -12.36
CA GLN A 351 12.68 -12.64 -12.20
C GLN A 351 11.78 -11.53 -12.76
N VAL A 352 11.87 -10.33 -12.18
CA VAL A 352 11.18 -9.14 -12.68
C VAL A 352 11.76 -8.78 -14.05
N LEU A 353 10.91 -8.37 -14.99
CA LEU A 353 11.39 -7.89 -16.29
C LEU A 353 12.28 -6.64 -16.12
N PRO A 354 13.48 -6.60 -16.71
CA PRO A 354 14.32 -5.39 -16.73
C PRO A 354 13.64 -4.27 -17.53
N PRO A 355 14.06 -3.00 -17.34
CA PRO A 355 13.45 -1.87 -18.03
C PRO A 355 13.44 -1.97 -19.56
N ALA A 356 14.53 -2.40 -20.19
CA ALA A 356 14.57 -2.55 -21.65
C ALA A 356 13.49 -3.50 -22.19
N ASP A 357 13.23 -4.61 -21.48
CA ASP A 357 12.14 -5.54 -21.84
C ASP A 357 10.76 -4.90 -21.66
N LEU A 358 10.56 -4.17 -20.57
CA LEU A 358 9.29 -3.48 -20.32
C LEU A 358 9.05 -2.39 -21.36
N GLU A 359 10.08 -1.63 -21.73
CA GLU A 359 10.01 -0.61 -22.77
C GLU A 359 9.58 -1.23 -24.10
N MET A 360 10.25 -2.31 -24.53
CA MET A 360 9.88 -3.04 -25.74
C MET A 360 8.40 -3.49 -25.69
N GLN A 361 7.93 -4.01 -24.57
CA GLN A 361 6.54 -4.46 -24.43
C GLN A 361 5.53 -3.31 -24.41
N PHE A 362 5.89 -2.16 -23.83
CA PHE A 362 5.07 -0.95 -23.91
C PHE A 362 5.06 -0.36 -25.31
N GLN A 363 6.18 -0.38 -26.02
CA GLN A 363 6.26 0.06 -27.42
C GLN A 363 5.34 -0.78 -28.31
N ARG A 364 5.32 -2.12 -28.12
CA ARG A 364 4.35 -3.01 -28.81
C ARG A 364 2.89 -2.63 -28.54
N ILE A 365 2.56 -2.11 -27.36
CA ILE A 365 1.20 -1.64 -27.03
C ILE A 365 0.91 -0.28 -27.70
N LEU A 366 1.88 0.64 -27.70
CA LEU A 366 1.75 1.95 -28.34
C LEU A 366 1.57 1.84 -29.86
N GLU A 367 2.28 0.89 -30.47
CA GLU A 367 2.32 0.65 -31.91
C GLU A 367 1.22 -0.31 -32.40
N ASP A 368 0.43 -0.92 -31.50
CA ASP A 368 -0.67 -1.80 -31.89
C ASP A 368 -1.65 -1.02 -32.79
N PRO A 369 -1.92 -1.46 -34.04
CA PRO A 369 -2.82 -0.79 -34.96
C PRO A 369 -4.29 -1.21 -34.81
N SER A 370 -4.59 -2.20 -33.97
CA SER A 370 -5.95 -2.77 -33.85
C SER A 370 -6.96 -1.75 -33.30
N PRO A 371 -8.18 -1.66 -33.86
CA PRO A 371 -9.20 -0.79 -33.29
C PRO A 371 -9.78 -1.38 -31.98
N PRO A 372 -10.29 -0.54 -31.06
CA PRO A 372 -11.04 -1.02 -29.90
C PRO A 372 -12.36 -1.68 -30.34
N ARG A 373 -12.82 -2.68 -29.57
CA ARG A 373 -14.13 -3.29 -29.80
C ARG A 373 -15.27 -2.35 -29.37
N PRO A 374 -16.52 -2.55 -29.84
CA PRO A 374 -17.66 -1.74 -29.41
C PRO A 374 -17.80 -1.69 -27.87
N GLY A 375 -17.90 -0.48 -27.32
CA GLY A 375 -17.98 -0.23 -25.87
C GLY A 375 -16.66 -0.34 -25.11
N GLU A 376 -15.62 -0.93 -25.69
CA GLU A 376 -14.35 -1.15 -25.00
C GLU A 376 -13.66 0.17 -24.64
N GLU A 377 -13.61 1.11 -25.58
CA GLU A 377 -12.88 2.37 -25.42
C GLU A 377 -13.27 3.08 -24.12
N ARG A 378 -14.57 3.12 -23.85
CA ARG A 378 -15.16 3.87 -22.74
C ARG A 378 -15.48 2.99 -21.53
N LEU A 379 -15.10 1.71 -21.55
CA LEU A 379 -15.48 0.71 -20.54
C LEU A 379 -15.26 1.19 -19.09
N ALA A 380 -14.12 1.80 -18.81
CA ALA A 380 -13.80 2.21 -17.43
C ALA A 380 -14.65 3.38 -16.92
N ALA A 381 -15.48 4.01 -17.76
CA ALA A 381 -16.51 4.95 -17.33
C ALA A 381 -17.48 4.33 -16.31
N LEU A 382 -17.69 3.01 -16.38
CA LEU A 382 -18.46 2.30 -15.36
C LEU A 382 -17.82 2.43 -13.96
N THR A 383 -16.50 2.46 -13.86
CA THR A 383 -15.79 2.66 -12.58
C THR A 383 -15.79 4.13 -12.13
N ALA A 384 -16.00 5.06 -13.07
CA ALA A 384 -16.00 6.50 -12.84
C ALA A 384 -17.36 7.03 -12.36
N GLY A 385 -18.46 6.40 -12.77
CA GLY A 385 -19.83 6.78 -12.43
C GLY A 385 -20.30 6.24 -11.07
N GLU A 386 -21.62 6.21 -10.89
CA GLU A 386 -22.26 5.74 -9.65
C GLU A 386 -22.02 4.25 -9.37
N ARG A 387 -21.99 3.89 -8.08
CA ARG A 387 -21.61 2.54 -7.64
C ARG A 387 -22.66 1.49 -7.96
N VAL A 388 -23.94 1.83 -7.85
CA VAL A 388 -25.06 0.88 -8.07
C VAL A 388 -25.19 0.49 -9.54
N PRO A 389 -25.26 1.44 -10.51
CA PRO A 389 -25.25 1.08 -11.92
C PRO A 389 -24.03 0.25 -12.33
N TRP A 390 -22.86 0.53 -11.75
CA TRP A 390 -21.67 -0.28 -11.99
C TRP A 390 -21.83 -1.70 -11.45
N ALA A 391 -22.30 -1.88 -10.21
CA ALA A 391 -22.55 -3.20 -9.63
C ALA A 391 -23.51 -4.04 -10.50
N GLU A 392 -24.56 -3.42 -11.03
CA GLU A 392 -25.56 -4.07 -11.88
C GLU A 392 -25.00 -4.42 -13.26
N ALA A 393 -24.30 -3.49 -13.92
CA ALA A 393 -23.64 -3.74 -15.19
C ALA A 393 -22.58 -4.84 -15.07
N ARG A 394 -21.78 -4.81 -14.00
CA ARG A 394 -20.77 -5.85 -13.67
C ARG A 394 -21.42 -7.23 -13.57
N ALA A 395 -22.52 -7.34 -12.81
CA ALA A 395 -23.23 -8.60 -12.63
C ALA A 395 -23.87 -9.11 -13.93
N ARG A 396 -24.46 -8.22 -14.73
CA ARG A 396 -25.21 -8.58 -15.94
C ARG A 396 -24.30 -8.92 -17.13
N PHE A 397 -23.27 -8.12 -17.38
CA PHE A 397 -22.49 -8.17 -18.62
C PHE A 397 -21.07 -8.73 -18.45
N PHE A 398 -20.52 -8.72 -17.23
CA PHE A 398 -19.12 -9.09 -16.98
C PHE A 398 -18.94 -10.31 -16.06
N SER A 399 -20.02 -11.06 -15.81
CA SER A 399 -20.00 -12.23 -14.92
C SER A 399 -19.69 -13.55 -15.61
N ARG A 400 -19.63 -13.59 -16.96
CA ARG A 400 -19.40 -14.82 -17.75
C ARG A 400 -18.54 -14.55 -18.99
N GLY A 401 -18.06 -15.64 -19.61
CA GLY A 401 -17.42 -15.61 -20.92
C GLY A 401 -16.13 -14.78 -20.99
N PRO A 402 -15.80 -14.20 -22.17
CA PRO A 402 -14.57 -13.43 -22.37
C PRO A 402 -14.54 -12.17 -21.50
N ASN A 403 -15.69 -11.52 -21.26
CA ASN A 403 -15.80 -10.34 -20.41
C ASN A 403 -15.36 -10.61 -18.97
N LYS A 404 -15.76 -11.75 -18.40
CA LYS A 404 -15.32 -12.14 -17.06
C LYS A 404 -13.82 -12.35 -17.02
N ALA A 405 -13.25 -13.06 -18.00
CA ALA A 405 -11.82 -13.33 -18.06
C ALA A 405 -11.00 -12.03 -18.21
N ALA A 406 -11.48 -11.09 -19.02
CA ALA A 406 -10.87 -9.78 -19.21
C ALA A 406 -10.99 -8.89 -17.95
N LEU A 407 -12.16 -8.83 -17.33
CA LEU A 407 -12.38 -8.10 -16.08
C LEU A 407 -11.53 -8.68 -14.93
N ASP A 408 -11.50 -10.01 -14.79
CA ASP A 408 -10.61 -10.71 -13.85
C ASP A 408 -9.14 -10.35 -14.11
N ALA A 409 -8.72 -10.18 -15.37
CA ALA A 409 -7.36 -9.76 -15.68
C ALA A 409 -7.06 -8.34 -15.16
N ILE A 410 -8.01 -7.41 -15.20
CA ILE A 410 -7.85 -6.06 -14.66
C ILE A 410 -7.89 -6.05 -13.12
N GLU A 411 -8.95 -6.62 -12.55
CA GLU A 411 -9.20 -6.68 -11.11
C GLU A 411 -8.06 -7.37 -10.35
N ARG A 412 -7.49 -8.43 -10.94
CA ARG A 412 -6.39 -9.21 -10.34
C ARG A 412 -4.99 -8.71 -10.67
N ALA A 413 -4.83 -7.69 -11.52
CA ALA A 413 -3.51 -7.13 -11.84
C ALA A 413 -2.79 -6.57 -10.60
N ALA A 414 -1.46 -6.45 -10.65
CA ALA A 414 -0.66 -5.87 -9.56
C ALA A 414 -1.06 -4.41 -9.27
N PHE A 415 -1.26 -3.65 -10.34
CA PHE A 415 -1.79 -2.28 -10.38
C PHE A 415 -2.28 -2.03 -11.82
N PHE A 416 -2.77 -0.83 -12.11
CA PHE A 416 -3.21 -0.44 -13.47
C PHE A 416 -2.26 0.61 -14.05
N LEU A 417 -2.02 0.56 -15.36
CA LEU A 417 -1.20 1.53 -16.08
C LEU A 417 -2.02 2.13 -17.23
N THR A 418 -2.03 3.45 -17.33
CA THR A 418 -2.51 4.17 -18.51
C THR A 418 -1.33 4.79 -19.25
N LEU A 419 -1.17 4.41 -20.51
CA LEU A 419 -0.32 5.11 -21.47
C LEU A 419 -1.20 6.15 -22.18
N ASP A 420 -1.11 7.39 -21.71
CA ASP A 420 -1.99 8.48 -22.15
C ASP A 420 -1.53 9.06 -23.50
N GLU A 421 -2.45 9.61 -24.27
CA GLU A 421 -2.15 10.23 -25.56
C GLU A 421 -1.82 11.71 -25.42
N ASP A 422 -2.30 12.33 -24.33
CA ASP A 422 -2.12 13.74 -24.06
C ASP A 422 -0.75 14.04 -23.45
N GLU A 423 -0.36 15.30 -23.56
CA GLU A 423 0.84 15.85 -22.94
C GLU A 423 0.44 16.80 -21.84
N HIS A 424 0.98 16.59 -20.64
CA HIS A 424 0.77 17.44 -19.48
C HIS A 424 2.08 17.68 -18.75
N GLY A 425 2.13 18.70 -17.91
CA GLY A 425 3.31 19.06 -17.14
C GLY A 425 3.34 20.55 -16.82
N GLN A 426 4.36 20.96 -16.08
CA GLN A 426 4.59 22.38 -15.86
C GLN A 426 5.16 23.01 -17.13
N GLU A 427 4.39 23.90 -17.74
CA GLU A 427 4.77 24.68 -18.92
C GLU A 427 4.57 26.16 -18.61
N PRO A 428 5.63 26.91 -18.25
CA PRO A 428 5.52 28.32 -17.87
C PRO A 428 4.86 29.20 -18.94
N ALA A 429 4.99 28.82 -20.22
CA ALA A 429 4.40 29.54 -21.35
C ALA A 429 2.88 29.30 -21.51
N ARG A 430 2.31 28.30 -20.83
CA ARG A 430 0.89 27.93 -20.95
C ARG A 430 0.17 28.15 -19.63
N PRO A 431 -0.60 29.25 -19.48
CA PRO A 431 -1.46 29.46 -18.32
C PRO A 431 -2.42 28.28 -18.11
N GLY A 432 -2.67 27.91 -16.86
CA GLY A 432 -3.56 26.78 -16.51
C GLY A 432 -3.01 25.38 -16.81
N CYS A 433 -1.74 25.24 -17.24
CA CYS A 433 -1.15 23.92 -17.51
C CYS A 433 -1.16 23.00 -16.27
N MET A 434 -0.94 23.56 -15.09
CA MET A 434 -0.97 22.84 -13.82
C MET A 434 -2.39 22.42 -13.43
N ASP A 435 -3.40 23.24 -13.71
CA ASP A 435 -4.81 22.93 -13.47
C ASP A 435 -5.25 21.79 -14.38
N ALA A 436 -4.93 21.89 -15.68
CA ALA A 436 -5.19 20.84 -16.65
C ALA A 436 -4.49 19.52 -16.27
N TYR A 437 -3.26 19.60 -15.76
CA TYR A 437 -2.52 18.44 -15.30
C TYR A 437 -3.17 17.79 -14.06
N ALA A 438 -3.56 18.59 -13.07
CA ALA A 438 -4.28 18.12 -11.89
C ALA A 438 -5.62 17.47 -12.25
N LYS A 439 -6.42 18.11 -13.12
CA LYS A 439 -7.68 17.57 -13.66
C LYS A 439 -7.46 16.22 -14.36
N SER A 440 -6.45 16.14 -15.23
CA SER A 440 -6.12 14.91 -15.96
C SER A 440 -5.70 13.74 -15.05
N LEU A 441 -5.06 14.05 -13.91
CA LEU A 441 -4.69 13.05 -12.91
C LEU A 441 -5.85 12.65 -11.99
N LEU A 442 -6.75 13.58 -11.66
CA LEU A 442 -7.92 13.28 -10.83
C LEU A 442 -8.95 12.45 -11.60
N HIS A 443 -9.39 12.93 -12.76
CA HIS A 443 -10.51 12.33 -13.50
C HIS A 443 -10.20 11.94 -14.95
N GLY A 444 -9.08 12.39 -15.52
CA GLY A 444 -8.70 12.07 -16.91
C GLY A 444 -9.84 12.41 -17.88
N ARG A 445 -10.08 11.53 -18.85
CA ARG A 445 -11.22 11.59 -19.78
C ARG A 445 -12.48 10.91 -19.23
N CYS A 446 -12.49 10.54 -17.94
CA CYS A 446 -13.53 9.77 -17.25
C CYS A 446 -13.67 8.30 -17.66
N TYR A 447 -12.80 7.78 -18.53
CA TYR A 447 -12.87 6.37 -19.00
C TYR A 447 -11.51 5.74 -19.28
N ASP A 448 -10.43 6.48 -19.06
CA ASP A 448 -9.04 6.13 -19.34
C ASP A 448 -8.26 5.80 -18.05
N ARG A 449 -8.95 5.66 -16.92
CA ARG A 449 -8.41 5.23 -15.63
C ARG A 449 -9.31 4.12 -15.07
N TRP A 450 -8.73 3.20 -14.32
CA TRP A 450 -9.52 2.22 -13.57
C TRP A 450 -9.66 2.67 -12.12
N PHE A 451 -10.71 3.44 -11.83
CA PHE A 451 -10.87 4.15 -10.55
C PHE A 451 -11.05 3.21 -9.35
N ASP A 452 -11.45 1.97 -9.60
CA ASP A 452 -11.57 0.93 -8.57
C ASP A 452 -10.23 0.30 -8.18
N LYS A 453 -9.17 0.48 -8.97
CA LYS A 453 -7.87 -0.12 -8.66
C LYS A 453 -7.22 0.61 -7.50
N SER A 454 -6.48 -0.10 -6.65
CA SER A 454 -5.71 0.54 -5.56
C SER A 454 -4.96 1.79 -6.01
N PHE A 455 -4.31 1.71 -7.16
CA PHE A 455 -3.88 2.86 -7.92
C PHE A 455 -3.74 2.57 -9.43
N THR A 456 -3.89 3.63 -10.21
CA THR A 456 -3.57 3.72 -11.64
C THR A 456 -2.33 4.61 -11.80
N LEU A 457 -1.25 4.06 -12.35
CA LEU A 457 -0.10 4.82 -12.85
C LEU A 457 -0.47 5.43 -14.21
N VAL A 458 -0.27 6.72 -14.38
CA VAL A 458 -0.52 7.44 -15.64
C VAL A 458 0.82 7.89 -16.21
N VAL A 459 1.09 7.59 -17.48
CA VAL A 459 2.30 8.03 -18.18
C VAL A 459 1.86 8.76 -19.44
N TYR A 460 2.15 10.06 -19.50
CA TYR A 460 1.81 10.92 -20.61
C TYR A 460 2.78 10.78 -21.77
N LYS A 461 2.35 11.21 -22.96
CA LYS A 461 3.13 11.08 -24.21
C LYS A 461 4.51 11.76 -24.13
N ASN A 462 4.62 12.86 -23.38
CA ASN A 462 5.86 13.60 -23.15
C ASN A 462 6.75 13.02 -22.02
N GLY A 463 6.40 11.87 -21.45
CA GLY A 463 7.15 11.21 -20.38
C GLY A 463 6.93 11.78 -18.98
N LYS A 464 5.94 12.67 -18.77
CA LYS A 464 5.47 12.97 -17.41
C LYS A 464 4.67 11.80 -16.84
N VAL A 465 4.73 11.62 -15.53
CA VAL A 465 3.97 10.57 -14.84
C VAL A 465 3.12 11.09 -13.69
N GLY A 466 2.05 10.40 -13.38
CA GLY A 466 1.30 10.65 -12.14
C GLY A 466 0.57 9.41 -11.70
N ALA A 467 -0.20 9.52 -10.63
CA ALA A 467 -1.03 8.43 -10.15
C ALA A 467 -2.42 8.93 -9.77
N ASN A 468 -3.41 8.07 -9.96
CA ASN A 468 -4.73 8.14 -9.34
C ASN A 468 -4.86 6.99 -8.34
N ALA A 469 -5.39 7.20 -7.15
CA ALA A 469 -5.49 6.19 -6.11
C ALA A 469 -6.90 6.12 -5.53
N GLU A 470 -7.41 4.89 -5.38
CA GLU A 470 -8.66 4.61 -4.67
C GLU A 470 -8.44 4.76 -3.17
N HIS A 471 -9.34 5.43 -2.46
CA HIS A 471 -9.07 5.88 -1.09
C HIS A 471 -9.44 4.87 0.00
N SER A 472 -10.34 3.91 -0.27
CA SER A 472 -10.89 3.06 0.79
C SER A 472 -9.87 2.10 1.43
N TRP A 473 -8.82 1.71 0.70
CA TRP A 473 -7.84 0.74 1.19
C TRP A 473 -6.70 1.35 2.03
N ALA A 474 -6.40 2.64 1.88
CA ALA A 474 -5.34 3.32 2.62
C ALA A 474 -5.43 4.86 2.58
N ASP A 475 -4.78 5.47 3.57
CA ASP A 475 -4.58 6.92 3.61
C ASP A 475 -3.45 7.36 2.65
N ALA A 476 -3.53 8.61 2.17
CA ALA A 476 -2.61 9.17 1.19
C ALA A 476 -1.09 9.02 1.51
N PRO A 477 -0.62 9.11 2.78
CA PRO A 477 0.80 8.92 3.09
C PRO A 477 1.38 7.57 2.67
N ILE A 478 0.55 6.52 2.58
CA ILE A 478 0.98 5.20 2.11
C ILE A 478 1.35 5.24 0.63
N MET A 479 0.52 5.90 -0.18
CA MET A 479 0.83 6.15 -1.59
C MET A 479 1.96 7.16 -1.77
N GLY A 480 2.03 8.19 -0.93
CA GLY A 480 3.15 9.14 -0.91
C GLY A 480 4.50 8.45 -0.70
N HIS A 481 4.57 7.47 0.21
CA HIS A 481 5.79 6.70 0.41
C HIS A 481 6.16 5.85 -0.82
N LEU A 482 5.21 5.30 -1.57
CA LEU A 482 5.51 4.65 -2.84
C LEU A 482 6.02 5.67 -3.87
N TRP A 483 5.44 6.87 -3.90
CA TRP A 483 5.76 7.90 -4.88
C TRP A 483 7.13 8.56 -4.63
N GLU A 484 7.52 8.72 -3.37
CA GLU A 484 8.79 9.34 -2.96
C GLU A 484 9.99 8.39 -2.99
N VAL A 485 9.80 7.08 -2.73
CA VAL A 485 10.92 6.12 -2.66
C VAL A 485 11.70 5.95 -3.98
N PRO A 486 11.08 5.99 -5.17
CA PRO A 486 11.82 6.08 -6.43
C PRO A 486 12.70 7.33 -6.54
N GLY A 487 12.52 8.35 -5.69
CA GLY A 487 13.27 9.61 -5.64
C GLY A 487 14.24 9.75 -4.46
N GLN A 488 14.05 9.01 -3.36
CA GLN A 488 14.93 9.08 -2.18
C GLN A 488 16.10 8.08 -2.29
N GLY A 489 17.27 8.60 -2.67
CA GLY A 489 18.56 7.93 -2.50
C GLY A 489 18.98 7.74 -1.03
N ASP A 490 18.22 8.26 -0.07
CA ASP A 490 18.57 8.25 1.35
C ASP A 490 17.86 7.11 2.09
N THR A 491 18.37 5.88 1.93
CA THR A 491 18.26 4.92 3.03
C THR A 491 19.41 5.17 4.01
N PRO A 492 19.18 5.13 5.34
CA PRO A 492 20.24 5.36 6.35
C PRO A 492 21.39 4.34 6.36
N ASN A 493 21.48 3.45 5.36
CA ASN A 493 22.31 2.25 5.37
C ASN A 493 23.24 2.08 4.16
N GLY A 494 23.44 3.10 3.31
CA GLY A 494 24.44 2.99 2.23
C GLY A 494 24.19 1.83 1.26
N ALA A 495 22.96 1.29 1.20
CA ALA A 495 22.52 0.44 0.11
C ALA A 495 22.03 1.39 -0.98
N GLU A 496 22.99 1.94 -1.71
CA GLU A 496 22.78 2.78 -2.88
C GLU A 496 21.91 2.02 -3.88
N THR A 497 20.65 2.42 -4.00
CA THR A 497 19.96 2.28 -5.28
C THR A 497 19.41 3.66 -5.58
N PRO A 498 20.25 4.58 -6.08
CA PRO A 498 19.78 5.89 -6.44
C PRO A 498 18.68 5.76 -7.50
N PRO A 499 17.73 6.72 -7.55
CA PRO A 499 16.73 6.89 -8.62
C PRO A 499 17.31 6.80 -10.04
N PHE A 500 18.62 7.04 -10.16
CA PHE A 500 19.37 7.24 -11.38
C PHE A 500 20.16 6.02 -11.86
N GLN A 501 20.15 4.88 -11.16
CA GLN A 501 20.87 3.69 -11.62
C GLN A 501 20.22 3.02 -12.83
N LEU A 502 18.89 3.06 -12.95
CA LEU A 502 18.21 2.53 -14.14
C LEU A 502 18.58 3.36 -15.38
N GLY A 503 18.63 4.68 -15.21
CA GLY A 503 19.11 5.64 -16.22
C GLY A 503 18.39 5.54 -17.57
N TYR A 504 18.83 6.38 -18.50
CA TYR A 504 18.45 6.31 -19.91
C TYR A 504 19.71 6.42 -20.77
N THR A 505 19.64 5.98 -22.02
CA THR A 505 20.64 6.27 -23.06
C THR A 505 20.53 7.72 -23.51
N GLU A 506 21.46 8.21 -24.34
CA GLU A 506 21.37 9.56 -24.92
C GLU A 506 20.08 9.80 -25.72
N GLY A 507 19.54 8.74 -26.35
CA GLY A 507 18.24 8.78 -27.04
C GLY A 507 17.02 8.74 -26.11
N GLY A 508 17.20 8.67 -24.79
CA GLY A 508 16.11 8.61 -23.82
C GLY A 508 15.50 7.22 -23.61
N HIS A 509 16.07 6.17 -24.19
CA HIS A 509 15.62 4.78 -24.03
C HIS A 509 16.18 4.14 -22.76
N CYS A 510 15.56 3.09 -22.25
CA CYS A 510 16.08 2.33 -21.13
C CYS A 510 17.44 1.69 -21.47
N LYS A 511 18.31 1.56 -20.47
CA LYS A 511 19.60 0.88 -20.62
C LYS A 511 19.43 -0.64 -20.65
N GLY A 512 20.26 -1.31 -21.44
CA GLY A 512 20.30 -2.76 -21.60
C GLY A 512 19.58 -3.25 -22.86
N ASP A 513 19.84 -4.50 -23.25
CA ASP A 513 19.28 -5.08 -24.47
C ASP A 513 17.96 -5.81 -24.20
N PRO A 514 16.89 -5.52 -24.96
CA PRO A 514 15.61 -6.19 -24.81
C PRO A 514 15.65 -7.63 -25.34
N ARG A 515 14.94 -8.53 -24.65
CA ARG A 515 14.73 -9.92 -25.05
C ARG A 515 13.56 -10.03 -26.02
N TRP A 516 13.85 -9.88 -27.31
CA TRP A 516 12.84 -9.90 -28.38
C TRP A 516 11.94 -11.14 -28.43
N GLN A 517 12.43 -12.28 -27.92
CA GLN A 517 11.71 -13.55 -27.82
C GLN A 517 10.59 -13.58 -26.77
N LEU A 518 10.42 -12.53 -25.96
CA LEU A 518 9.31 -12.45 -25.01
C LEU A 518 7.98 -12.40 -25.76
N ALA A 519 7.01 -13.19 -25.31
CA ALA A 519 5.65 -13.16 -25.83
C ALA A 519 5.06 -11.74 -25.71
N PRO A 520 4.36 -11.23 -26.74
CA PRO A 520 3.78 -9.90 -26.71
C PRO A 520 2.69 -9.79 -25.63
N PRO A 521 2.33 -8.57 -25.20
CA PRO A 521 1.24 -8.36 -24.24
C PRO A 521 -0.07 -8.93 -24.78
N GLN A 522 -0.84 -9.60 -23.91
CA GLN A 522 -2.09 -10.23 -24.30
C GLN A 522 -3.18 -9.15 -24.41
N ARG A 523 -3.68 -8.92 -25.63
CA ARG A 523 -4.86 -8.09 -25.86
C ARG A 523 -6.09 -8.71 -25.17
N LEU A 524 -6.73 -7.94 -24.29
CA LEU A 524 -7.97 -8.38 -23.65
C LEU A 524 -9.13 -8.32 -24.65
N GLN A 525 -9.97 -9.35 -24.65
CA GLN A 525 -11.11 -9.45 -25.55
C GLN A 525 -12.40 -9.20 -24.80
N TRP A 526 -13.25 -8.38 -25.42
CA TRP A 526 -14.56 -8.02 -24.90
C TRP A 526 -15.64 -8.39 -25.89
N ASP A 527 -16.79 -8.77 -25.36
CA ASP A 527 -18.02 -9.08 -26.06
C ASP A 527 -19.16 -8.37 -25.31
N ILE A 528 -19.22 -7.04 -25.46
CA ILE A 528 -20.14 -6.18 -24.71
C ILE A 528 -21.41 -6.03 -25.55
N PRO A 529 -22.58 -6.50 -25.07
CA PRO A 529 -23.82 -6.34 -25.82
C PRO A 529 -24.23 -4.85 -25.88
N PRO A 530 -25.09 -4.46 -26.83
CA PRO A 530 -25.55 -3.07 -26.98
C PRO A 530 -26.12 -2.45 -25.69
N GLU A 531 -26.81 -3.24 -24.87
CA GLU A 531 -27.30 -2.81 -23.55
C GLU A 531 -26.17 -2.47 -22.58
N GLY A 532 -25.06 -3.22 -22.63
CA GLY A 532 -23.85 -2.95 -21.86
C GLY A 532 -23.15 -1.68 -22.33
N VAL A 533 -23.12 -1.45 -23.65
CA VAL A 533 -22.62 -0.18 -24.22
C VAL A 533 -23.47 1.01 -23.76
N ALA A 534 -24.80 0.87 -23.75
CA ALA A 534 -25.69 1.90 -23.25
C ALA A 534 -25.45 2.22 -21.76
N ALA A 535 -25.17 1.20 -20.94
CA ALA A 535 -24.81 1.40 -19.53
C ALA A 535 -23.48 2.15 -19.37
N ILE A 536 -22.47 1.81 -20.18
CA ILE A 536 -21.17 2.52 -20.21
C ILE A 536 -21.37 4.00 -20.55
N GLU A 537 -22.14 4.30 -21.60
CA GLU A 537 -22.41 5.68 -22.02
C GLU A 537 -23.23 6.46 -20.97
N ALA A 538 -24.14 5.79 -20.25
CA ALA A 538 -24.87 6.41 -19.15
C ALA A 538 -23.94 6.79 -17.99
N SER A 539 -23.06 5.88 -17.56
CA SER A 539 -22.05 6.18 -16.54
C SER A 539 -21.09 7.28 -16.99
N LEU A 540 -20.72 7.30 -18.27
CA LEU A 540 -19.85 8.34 -18.83
C LEU A 540 -20.50 9.73 -18.78
N ARG A 541 -21.80 9.85 -19.07
CA ARG A 541 -22.52 11.13 -18.94
C ARG A 541 -22.48 11.67 -17.52
N VAL A 542 -22.72 10.80 -16.54
CA VAL A 542 -22.64 11.18 -15.12
C VAL A 542 -21.22 11.60 -14.73
N ALA A 543 -20.22 10.80 -15.13
CA ALA A 543 -18.82 11.09 -14.81
C ALA A 543 -18.34 12.40 -15.46
N ARG A 544 -18.72 12.68 -16.71
CA ARG A 544 -18.38 13.93 -17.39
C ARG A 544 -19.01 15.15 -16.75
N ALA A 545 -20.31 15.08 -16.43
CA ALA A 545 -20.98 16.17 -15.73
C ALA A 545 -20.29 16.48 -14.39
N LEU A 546 -19.88 15.43 -13.65
CA LEU A 546 -19.13 15.60 -12.42
C LEU A 546 -17.73 16.19 -12.65
N ALA A 547 -17.01 15.77 -13.70
CA ALA A 547 -15.68 16.30 -14.01
C ALA A 547 -15.70 17.75 -14.49
N GLU A 548 -16.74 18.15 -15.24
CA GLU A 548 -16.96 19.52 -15.69
C GLU A 548 -17.25 20.49 -14.53
N ASP A 549 -17.86 19.98 -13.45
CA ASP A 549 -18.17 20.72 -12.22
C ASP A 549 -16.98 20.85 -11.24
N VAL A 550 -15.78 20.39 -11.62
CA VAL A 550 -14.57 20.50 -10.79
C VAL A 550 -13.65 21.60 -11.31
N ASP A 551 -13.41 22.60 -10.46
CA ASP A 551 -12.41 23.64 -10.70
C ASP A 551 -11.09 23.35 -9.99
N PHE A 552 -9.98 23.74 -10.65
CA PHE A 552 -8.63 23.62 -10.11
C PHE A 552 -7.90 24.95 -10.25
N CYS A 553 -7.14 25.29 -9.21
CA CYS A 553 -6.15 26.37 -9.23
C CYS A 553 -4.88 25.87 -8.53
N CYS A 554 -3.93 25.40 -9.34
CA CYS A 554 -2.65 24.83 -8.95
C CYS A 554 -1.53 25.73 -9.45
N PHE A 555 -0.76 26.31 -8.54
CA PHE A 555 0.38 27.13 -8.90
C PHE A 555 1.57 26.91 -7.96
N PRO A 556 2.80 26.97 -8.47
CA PRO A 556 3.99 26.92 -7.63
C PRO A 556 4.15 28.27 -6.91
N PHE A 557 4.10 28.25 -5.58
CA PHE A 557 4.44 29.40 -4.76
C PHE A 557 5.95 29.47 -4.50
N SER A 558 6.62 30.50 -5.04
CA SER A 558 8.09 30.61 -5.03
C SER A 558 8.65 31.71 -4.12
N THR A 559 7.81 32.56 -3.53
CA THR A 559 8.26 33.72 -2.73
C THR A 559 9.01 33.29 -1.46
N PHE A 560 8.53 32.25 -0.78
CA PHE A 560 9.19 31.63 0.37
C PHE A 560 8.67 30.21 0.59
N GLY A 561 9.33 29.46 1.48
CA GLY A 561 8.88 28.13 1.87
C GLY A 561 9.06 27.88 3.37
N LYS A 562 9.04 26.60 3.76
CA LYS A 562 9.14 26.16 5.18
C LYS A 562 10.31 26.76 5.94
N GLY A 563 11.41 27.09 5.25
CA GLY A 563 12.60 27.67 5.86
C GLY A 563 12.35 29.02 6.52
N LEU A 564 11.59 29.92 5.86
CA LEU A 564 11.25 31.23 6.41
C LEU A 564 10.23 31.09 7.55
N ILE A 565 9.17 30.33 7.34
CA ILE A 565 8.10 30.13 8.34
C ILE A 565 8.66 29.57 9.66
N LYS A 566 9.60 28.62 9.56
CA LYS A 566 10.27 28.05 10.75
C LYS A 566 11.17 29.06 11.48
N ARG A 567 11.78 30.04 10.79
CA ARG A 567 12.53 31.13 11.47
C ARG A 567 11.60 31.99 12.33
N CYS A 568 10.34 32.14 11.91
CA CYS A 568 9.27 32.79 12.68
C CYS A 568 8.68 31.87 13.78
N ARG A 569 9.31 30.73 14.10
CA ARG A 569 8.90 29.77 15.14
C ARG A 569 7.46 29.26 14.99
N THR A 570 6.96 29.20 13.76
CA THR A 570 5.60 28.77 13.44
C THR A 570 5.62 27.44 12.68
N SER A 571 4.61 26.59 12.90
CA SER A 571 4.41 25.39 12.09
C SER A 571 4.03 25.78 10.65
N PRO A 572 4.74 25.31 9.61
CA PRO A 572 4.36 25.57 8.23
C PRO A 572 2.93 25.12 7.89
N ASP A 573 2.48 24.01 8.47
CA ASP A 573 1.13 23.50 8.28
C ASP A 573 0.08 24.44 8.90
N ALA A 574 0.25 24.81 10.17
CA ALA A 574 -0.65 25.75 10.84
C ALA A 574 -0.67 27.14 10.16
N PHE A 575 0.48 27.59 9.63
CA PHE A 575 0.57 28.81 8.85
C PHE A 575 -0.32 28.75 7.61
N ILE A 576 -0.25 27.65 6.85
CA ILE A 576 -1.09 27.45 5.66
C ILE A 576 -2.56 27.36 6.06
N GLN A 577 -2.91 26.61 7.11
CA GLN A 577 -4.30 26.50 7.60
C GLN A 577 -4.89 27.87 7.98
N ILE A 578 -4.15 28.70 8.71
CA ILE A 578 -4.61 30.06 9.06
C ILE A 578 -4.72 30.94 7.81
N ALA A 579 -3.79 30.82 6.85
CA ALA A 579 -3.87 31.54 5.59
C ALA A 579 -5.12 31.15 4.78
N LEU A 580 -5.48 29.86 4.76
CA LEU A 580 -6.72 29.37 4.13
C LEU A 580 -7.97 29.95 4.82
N GLN A 581 -8.01 29.96 6.15
CA GLN A 581 -9.12 30.56 6.90
C GLN A 581 -9.26 32.07 6.61
N LEU A 582 -8.14 32.80 6.61
CA LEU A 582 -8.15 34.24 6.30
C LEU A 582 -8.54 34.50 4.84
N ALA A 583 -8.11 33.66 3.91
CA ALA A 583 -8.47 33.78 2.50
C ALA A 583 -9.95 33.49 2.24
N HIS A 584 -10.56 32.57 3.00
CA HIS A 584 -11.99 32.28 2.90
C HIS A 584 -12.86 33.35 3.58
N PHE A 585 -12.37 33.94 4.67
CA PHE A 585 -13.09 35.02 5.39
C PHE A 585 -13.14 36.33 4.61
N ARG A 586 -12.07 36.63 3.85
CA ARG A 586 -12.00 37.79 2.96
C ARG A 586 -12.80 37.53 1.70
#